data_AF-A0A7J8LKK5-F1
#
_entry.id   AF-A0A7J8LKK5-F1
#
_cell.length_a   1.000
_cell.length_b   1.000
_cell.length_c   1.000
_cell.angle_alpha   90.00
_cell.angle_beta   90.00
_cell.angle_gamma   90.00
#
_symmetry.space_group_name_H-M   'P 1'
#
loop_
_entity.id
_entity.type
_entity.pdbx_description
1 polymer ?
#
loop_
_entity_poly.entity_id
_entity_poly.type
_entity_poly.pdbx_seq_one_letter_code
_entity_poly.pdbx_strand_id
1 'polypeptide(L)'
;MKGLYYCVIYLKPGDYHRIHSPVDWNVLVRRHFSGRLFPVNERAARTIRNLYVENERVVLEGLWQQGFMAIAAVGATNIGSIELFIEPELRTNRPRKKLIPSEPPEEHLYAPKGVGVMLKKGDEVAAFNMGSTVVLVFQAPTSKSPKNNDASEFEFSIRRGDKIRVGEALGVWHA
;
A
#
# COMPACT_ATOMS: atom_id res chain seq x y z
N MET A 1 13.99 19.22 2.49
CA MET A 1 14.15 17.92 3.20
C MET A 1 12.94 17.07 2.82
N LYS A 2 12.98 15.75 2.93
CA LYS A 2 11.83 14.90 2.59
C LYS A 2 11.30 14.25 3.87
N GLY A 3 10.00 14.33 4.08
CA GLY A 3 9.28 13.64 5.15
C GLY A 3 8.73 12.31 4.63
N LEU A 4 8.40 11.40 5.56
CA LEU A 4 7.73 10.13 5.25
C LEU A 4 6.27 10.23 5.71
N TYR A 5 5.37 10.01 4.77
CA TYR A 5 3.92 10.08 4.97
C TYR A 5 3.30 8.71 4.73
N TYR A 6 2.15 8.47 5.34
CA TYR A 6 1.36 7.27 5.07
C TYR A 6 -0.13 7.53 5.20
N CYS A 7 -0.93 6.76 4.49
CA CYS A 7 -2.37 6.69 4.69
C CYS A 7 -2.86 5.24 4.60
N VAL A 8 -3.86 4.91 5.41
CA VAL A 8 -4.48 3.58 5.46
C VAL A 8 -5.90 3.71 4.92
N ILE A 9 -6.18 3.02 3.82
CA ILE A 9 -7.45 3.07 3.10
C ILE A 9 -8.15 1.73 3.31
N TYR A 10 -9.26 1.73 4.03
CA TYR A 10 -10.09 0.55 4.23
C TYR A 10 -11.16 0.47 3.15
N LEU A 11 -11.24 -0.67 2.46
CA LEU A 11 -12.24 -0.96 1.44
C LEU A 11 -13.32 -1.86 2.04
N LYS A 12 -14.53 -1.31 2.24
CA LYS A 12 -15.69 -2.05 2.75
C LYS A 12 -16.25 -2.98 1.67
N PRO A 13 -17.02 -4.03 2.01
CA PRO A 13 -17.52 -5.01 1.03
C PRO A 13 -18.34 -4.47 -0.16
N GLY A 14 -18.87 -3.25 -0.06
CA GLY A 14 -19.60 -2.59 -1.15
C GLY A 14 -18.78 -1.54 -1.91
N ASP A 15 -17.51 -1.36 -1.56
CA ASP A 15 -16.62 -0.40 -2.20
C ASP A 15 -15.96 -1.03 -3.44
N TYR A 16 -15.25 -0.20 -4.20
CA TYR A 16 -14.46 -0.64 -5.34
C TYR A 16 -13.13 -1.26 -4.86
N HIS A 17 -12.88 -2.52 -5.24
CA HIS A 17 -11.76 -3.32 -4.72
C HIS A 17 -10.51 -3.39 -5.61
N ARG A 18 -10.35 -2.41 -6.52
CA ARG A 18 -9.12 -2.28 -7.31
C ARG A 18 -8.29 -1.09 -6.82
N ILE A 19 -6.98 -1.29 -6.84
CA ILE A 19 -5.97 -0.33 -6.42
C ILE A 19 -5.35 0.25 -7.68
N HIS A 20 -5.33 1.57 -7.78
CA HIS A 20 -4.70 2.28 -8.87
C HIS A 20 -3.44 2.99 -8.41
N SER A 21 -2.52 3.19 -9.35
CA SER A 21 -1.31 3.95 -9.10
C SER A 21 -1.67 5.43 -8.88
N PRO A 22 -1.28 6.04 -7.73
CA PRO A 22 -1.64 7.43 -7.45
C PRO A 22 -0.81 8.44 -8.25
N VAL A 23 0.37 8.03 -8.72
CA VAL A 23 1.36 8.84 -9.43
C VAL A 23 2.11 7.97 -10.44
N ASP A 24 2.92 8.60 -11.28
CA ASP A 24 3.92 7.88 -12.08
C ASP A 24 5.06 7.42 -11.16
N TRP A 25 5.42 6.14 -11.23
CA TRP A 25 6.50 5.57 -10.42
C TRP A 25 7.03 4.26 -11.00
N ASN A 26 8.26 3.94 -10.60
CA ASN A 26 8.91 2.69 -10.93
C ASN A 26 8.81 1.72 -9.76
N VAL A 27 8.11 0.60 -9.95
CA VAL A 27 8.06 -0.51 -9.01
C VAL A 27 9.34 -1.33 -9.14
N LEU A 28 10.13 -1.39 -8.09
CA LEU A 28 11.44 -2.04 -8.10
C LEU A 28 11.39 -3.43 -7.47
N VAL A 29 10.59 -3.57 -6.40
CA VAL A 29 10.55 -4.79 -5.59
C VAL A 29 9.12 -5.14 -5.23
N ARG A 30 8.78 -6.43 -5.28
CA ARG A 30 7.59 -7.01 -4.67
C ARG A 30 8.02 -7.87 -3.49
N ARG A 31 7.32 -7.73 -2.36
CA ARG A 31 7.46 -8.60 -1.19
C ARG A 31 6.11 -9.18 -0.81
N HIS A 32 6.03 -10.50 -0.78
CA HIS A 32 4.86 -11.22 -0.28
C HIS A 32 5.14 -11.78 1.11
N PHE A 33 4.37 -11.29 2.08
CA PHE A 33 4.43 -11.75 3.46
C PHE A 33 3.26 -12.70 3.67
N SER A 34 3.56 -13.99 3.80
CA SER A 34 2.58 -14.97 4.26
C SER A 34 2.19 -14.67 5.71
N GLY A 35 0.89 -14.52 5.97
CA GLY A 35 0.40 -14.04 7.26
C GLY A 35 -0.90 -14.73 7.70
N ARG A 36 -1.52 -14.15 8.72
CA ARG A 36 -2.89 -14.46 9.14
C ARG A 36 -3.88 -13.71 8.24
N LEU A 37 -5.17 -13.92 8.47
CA LEU A 37 -6.23 -13.20 7.79
C LEU A 37 -7.24 -12.73 8.84
N PHE A 38 -6.80 -11.87 9.75
CA PHE A 38 -7.69 -11.23 10.72
C PHE A 38 -8.64 -10.25 10.02
N PRO A 39 -9.80 -9.95 10.61
CA PRO A 39 -10.72 -8.98 10.03
C PRO A 39 -10.09 -7.58 10.13
N VAL A 40 -10.31 -6.74 9.13
CA VAL A 40 -9.76 -5.37 9.08
C VAL A 40 -10.82 -4.29 9.31
N ASN A 41 -11.95 -4.67 9.92
CA ASN A 41 -12.96 -3.70 10.35
C ASN A 41 -12.41 -2.79 11.46
N GLU A 42 -13.12 -1.68 11.71
CA GLU A 42 -12.66 -0.64 12.64
C GLU A 42 -12.42 -1.17 14.07
N ARG A 43 -13.25 -2.09 14.55
CA ARG A 43 -13.06 -2.71 15.87
C ARG A 43 -11.74 -3.47 15.91
N ALA A 44 -11.49 -4.33 14.93
CA ALA A 44 -10.26 -5.11 14.85
C ALA A 44 -9.03 -4.21 14.73
N ALA A 45 -9.08 -3.16 13.90
CA ALA A 45 -7.98 -2.19 13.76
C ALA A 45 -7.64 -1.47 15.07
N ARG A 46 -8.61 -1.28 15.97
CA ARG A 46 -8.40 -0.68 17.29
C ARG A 46 -7.88 -1.67 18.34
N THR A 47 -8.20 -2.96 18.23
CA THR A 47 -7.97 -3.94 19.29
C THR A 47 -6.84 -4.93 19.01
N ILE A 48 -6.58 -5.26 17.74
CA ILE A 48 -5.56 -6.23 17.35
C ILE A 48 -4.26 -5.49 17.11
N ARG A 49 -3.26 -5.74 17.97
CA ARG A 49 -1.91 -5.18 17.78
C ARG A 49 -1.31 -5.73 16.49
N ASN A 50 -0.58 -4.87 15.78
CA ASN A 50 0.12 -5.23 14.55
C ASN A 50 -0.78 -5.83 13.47
N LEU A 51 -2.09 -5.53 13.46
CA LEU A 51 -3.08 -6.13 12.56
C LEU A 51 -2.60 -6.24 11.11
N TYR A 52 -2.11 -5.14 10.53
CA TYR A 52 -1.67 -5.10 9.14
C TYR A 52 -0.35 -5.84 8.88
N VAL A 53 0.49 -6.00 9.92
CA VAL A 53 1.77 -6.72 9.85
C VAL A 53 1.55 -8.22 10.01
N GLU A 54 0.60 -8.61 10.87
CA GLU A 54 0.21 -10.01 11.08
C GLU A 54 -0.55 -10.57 9.89
N ASN A 55 -1.34 -9.74 9.21
CA ASN A 55 -2.09 -10.18 8.04
C ASN A 55 -1.18 -10.44 6.84
N GLU A 56 -1.59 -11.42 6.03
CA GLU A 56 -1.01 -11.65 4.72
C GLU A 56 -1.09 -10.36 3.89
N ARG A 57 0.02 -10.01 3.25
CA ARG A 57 0.10 -8.80 2.44
C ARG A 57 1.10 -8.93 1.32
N VAL A 58 0.87 -8.18 0.25
CA VAL A 58 1.81 -7.97 -0.83
C VAL A 58 2.20 -6.50 -0.84
N VAL A 59 3.49 -6.22 -0.79
CA VAL A 59 4.06 -4.87 -0.77
C VAL A 59 4.82 -4.64 -2.07
N LEU A 60 4.46 -3.59 -2.79
CA LEU A 60 5.22 -3.08 -3.91
C LEU A 60 6.02 -1.87 -3.42
N GLU A 61 7.34 -1.88 -3.65
CA GLU A 61 8.27 -0.84 -3.23
C GLU A 61 8.97 -0.26 -4.47
N GLY A 62 9.18 1.05 -4.48
CA GLY A 62 9.69 1.72 -5.66
C GLY A 62 10.01 3.20 -5.47
N LEU A 63 10.16 3.88 -6.60
CA LEU A 63 10.52 5.30 -6.65
C LEU A 63 9.52 6.08 -7.49
N TRP A 64 8.94 7.12 -6.89
CA TRP A 64 8.20 8.16 -7.58
C TRP A 64 9.03 9.44 -7.65
N GLN A 65 8.50 10.51 -8.26
CA GLN A 65 9.23 11.77 -8.46
C GLN A 65 9.89 12.32 -7.18
N GLN A 66 9.23 12.21 -6.03
CA GLN A 66 9.77 12.72 -4.76
C GLN A 66 10.50 11.66 -3.91
N GLY A 67 10.82 10.49 -4.45
CA GLY A 67 11.64 9.48 -3.79
C GLY A 67 10.87 8.19 -3.53
N PHE A 68 11.06 7.60 -2.36
CA PHE A 68 10.48 6.30 -2.04
C PHE A 68 8.94 6.33 -2.03
N MET A 69 8.33 5.30 -2.59
CA MET A 69 6.91 4.98 -2.41
C MET A 69 6.73 3.47 -2.25
N ALA A 70 5.76 3.07 -1.43
CA ALA A 70 5.31 1.71 -1.31
C ALA A 70 3.78 1.64 -1.21
N ILE A 71 3.21 0.63 -1.86
CA ILE A 71 1.80 0.26 -1.79
C ILE A 71 1.71 -1.15 -1.22
N ALA A 72 1.09 -1.29 -0.06
CA ALA A 72 0.80 -2.59 0.54
C ALA A 72 -0.69 -2.93 0.38
N ALA A 73 -0.96 -4.03 -0.33
CA ALA A 73 -2.26 -4.67 -0.37
C ALA A 73 -2.35 -5.69 0.77
N VAL A 74 -3.25 -5.47 1.74
CA VAL A 74 -3.37 -6.29 2.94
C VAL A 74 -4.67 -7.10 2.90
N GLY A 75 -4.53 -8.43 2.96
CA GLY A 75 -5.65 -9.37 2.98
C GLY A 75 -6.42 -9.35 4.30
N ALA A 76 -7.62 -9.93 4.30
CA ALA A 76 -8.49 -10.00 5.47
C ALA A 76 -9.24 -11.34 5.57
N THR A 77 -9.97 -11.56 6.67
CA THR A 77 -10.76 -12.78 6.88
C THR A 77 -11.71 -13.06 5.72
N ASN A 78 -11.77 -14.33 5.29
CA ASN A 78 -12.54 -14.84 4.15
C ASN A 78 -12.10 -14.29 2.78
N ILE A 79 -11.09 -13.42 2.76
CA ILE A 79 -10.79 -12.57 1.62
C ILE A 79 -9.28 -12.28 1.57
N GLY A 80 -8.51 -13.34 1.33
CA GLY A 80 -7.04 -13.27 1.33
C GLY A 80 -6.41 -13.09 -0.04
N SER A 81 -7.15 -13.30 -1.12
CA SER A 81 -6.58 -13.28 -2.48
C SER A 81 -6.33 -11.85 -2.96
N ILE A 82 -5.05 -11.55 -3.11
CA ILE A 82 -4.48 -10.34 -3.70
C ILE A 82 -3.93 -10.72 -5.07
N GLU A 83 -4.37 -9.99 -6.09
CA GLU A 83 -3.91 -10.12 -7.47
C GLU A 83 -3.10 -8.88 -7.85
N LEU A 84 -1.95 -9.07 -8.49
CA LEU A 84 -1.14 -7.99 -9.05
C LEU A 84 -1.24 -8.02 -10.57
N PHE A 85 -1.47 -6.87 -11.20
CA PHE A 85 -1.57 -6.80 -12.67
C PHE A 85 -0.20 -6.88 -13.34
N ILE A 86 0.86 -6.43 -12.67
CA ILE A 86 2.24 -6.56 -13.15
C ILE A 86 2.81 -7.97 -12.99
N GLU A 87 2.15 -8.84 -12.22
CA GLU A 87 2.58 -10.21 -11.94
C GLU A 87 1.37 -11.15 -11.81
N PRO A 88 0.64 -11.42 -12.91
CA PRO A 88 -0.61 -12.18 -12.90
C PRO A 88 -0.48 -13.62 -12.42
N GLU A 89 0.73 -14.17 -12.37
CA GLU A 89 1.08 -15.49 -11.88
C GLU A 89 1.21 -15.58 -10.36
N LEU A 90 1.31 -14.43 -9.66
CA LEU A 90 1.39 -14.40 -8.21
C LEU A 90 0.13 -15.04 -7.60
N ARG A 91 0.31 -15.87 -6.58
CA ARG A 91 -0.80 -16.48 -5.84
C ARG A 91 -0.57 -16.28 -4.35
N THR A 92 -1.55 -15.64 -3.73
CA THR A 92 -1.66 -15.40 -2.29
C THR A 92 -2.72 -16.32 -1.68
N ASN A 93 -2.90 -16.26 -0.36
CA ASN A 93 -3.85 -17.07 0.40
C ASN A 93 -3.67 -18.59 0.18
N ARG A 94 -2.40 -19.01 0.14
CA ARG A 94 -2.05 -20.43 0.01
C ARG A 94 -2.15 -21.15 1.36
N PRO A 95 -2.63 -22.40 1.42
CA PRO A 95 -2.64 -23.18 2.67
C PRO A 95 -1.23 -23.31 3.25
N ARG A 96 -1.02 -22.83 4.48
CA ARG A 96 0.26 -22.99 5.18
C ARG A 96 0.45 -24.44 5.64
N LYS A 97 1.62 -25.02 5.37
CA LYS A 97 2.11 -26.18 6.14
C LYS A 97 2.44 -25.65 7.55
N LYS A 98 1.68 -26.08 8.56
CA LYS A 98 1.68 -25.55 9.95
C LYS A 98 3.02 -25.67 10.72
N LEU A 99 4.14 -25.95 10.07
CA LEU A 99 5.34 -26.48 10.72
C LEU A 99 6.53 -25.53 10.82
N ILE A 100 6.50 -24.33 10.23
CA ILE A 100 7.66 -23.42 10.23
C ILE A 100 7.28 -22.05 10.79
N PRO A 101 7.88 -21.60 11.89
CA PRO A 101 7.80 -20.22 12.35
C PRO A 101 8.42 -19.27 11.30
N SER A 102 7.71 -18.19 10.98
CA SER A 102 8.19 -17.00 10.26
C SER A 102 9.11 -17.29 9.07
N GLU A 103 8.56 -17.80 7.97
CA GLU A 103 9.26 -17.78 6.69
C GLU A 103 9.59 -16.32 6.32
N PRO A 104 10.81 -16.05 5.80
CA PRO A 104 11.11 -14.74 5.25
C PRO A 104 10.11 -14.40 4.14
N PRO A 105 9.83 -13.11 3.89
CA PRO A 105 8.95 -12.74 2.79
C PRO A 105 9.54 -13.24 1.46
N GLU A 106 8.66 -13.71 0.58
CA GLU A 106 9.03 -13.98 -0.80
C GLU A 106 9.29 -12.65 -1.49
N GLU A 107 10.52 -12.43 -1.94
CA GLU A 107 10.94 -11.20 -2.61
C GLU A 107 11.14 -11.45 -4.11
N HIS A 108 10.65 -10.51 -4.92
CA HIS A 108 10.87 -10.48 -6.36
C HIS A 108 11.41 -9.11 -6.76
N LEU A 109 12.58 -9.08 -7.39
CA LEU A 109 13.21 -7.87 -7.92
C LEU A 109 12.84 -7.72 -9.39
N TYR A 110 12.16 -6.64 -9.75
CA TYR A 110 11.75 -6.39 -11.13
C TYR A 110 12.95 -5.96 -11.99
N ALA A 111 13.00 -6.49 -13.21
CA ALA A 111 14.01 -6.17 -14.20
C ALA A 111 13.56 -5.01 -15.12
N PRO A 112 14.49 -4.17 -15.63
CA PRO A 112 15.92 -4.15 -15.33
C PRO A 112 16.21 -3.68 -13.90
N LYS A 113 17.24 -4.24 -13.26
CA LYS A 113 17.57 -3.92 -11.86
C LYS A 113 17.84 -2.41 -11.70
N GLY A 114 17.16 -1.78 -10.74
CA GLY A 114 17.25 -0.34 -10.49
C GLY A 114 16.32 0.52 -11.36
N VAL A 115 15.67 -0.08 -12.35
CA VAL A 115 14.63 0.57 -13.19
C VAL A 115 13.26 -0.01 -12.89
N GLY A 116 13.14 -1.35 -12.81
CA GLY A 116 11.90 -2.04 -12.49
C GLY A 116 10.78 -1.84 -13.54
N VAL A 117 9.53 -1.91 -13.09
CA VAL A 117 8.33 -1.73 -13.93
C VAL A 117 7.75 -0.34 -13.71
N MET A 118 7.63 0.44 -14.77
CA MET A 118 6.99 1.75 -14.73
C MET A 118 5.45 1.58 -14.69
N LEU A 119 4.81 2.22 -13.72
CA LEU A 119 3.37 2.38 -13.63
C LEU A 119 3.02 3.87 -13.73
N LYS A 120 2.07 4.19 -14.60
CA LYS A 120 1.54 5.54 -14.77
C LYS A 120 0.42 5.80 -13.78
N LYS A 121 0.21 7.06 -13.45
CA LYS A 121 -0.93 7.52 -12.68
C LYS A 121 -2.23 7.00 -13.30
N GLY A 122 -3.04 6.34 -12.48
CA GLY A 122 -4.32 5.74 -12.89
C GLY A 122 -4.23 4.30 -13.38
N ASP A 123 -3.03 3.76 -13.63
CA ASP A 123 -2.87 2.34 -13.98
C ASP A 123 -3.38 1.45 -12.83
N GLU A 124 -4.05 0.34 -13.18
CA GLU A 124 -4.43 -0.66 -12.19
C GLU A 124 -3.19 -1.41 -11.70
N VAL A 125 -2.98 -1.40 -10.37
CA VAL A 125 -1.80 -1.98 -9.71
C VAL A 125 -2.12 -3.38 -9.19
N ALA A 126 -3.24 -3.48 -8.48
CA ALA A 126 -3.67 -4.69 -7.79
C ALA A 126 -5.18 -4.72 -7.62
N ALA A 127 -5.73 -5.91 -7.39
CA ALA A 127 -7.12 -6.10 -7.04
C ALA A 127 -7.24 -7.03 -5.84
N PHE A 128 -8.31 -6.81 -5.07
CA PHE A 128 -8.77 -7.78 -4.09
C PHE A 128 -10.04 -8.42 -4.61
N ASN A 129 -10.20 -9.71 -4.34
CA ASN A 129 -11.42 -10.39 -4.75
C ASN A 129 -12.64 -9.97 -3.93
N MET A 130 -12.49 -9.55 -2.67
CA MET A 130 -13.49 -8.82 -1.85
C MET A 130 -12.76 -7.90 -0.82
N GLY A 131 -13.46 -7.17 0.04
CA GLY A 131 -12.99 -6.48 1.28
C GLY A 131 -11.50 -6.51 1.69
N SER A 132 -10.85 -5.36 1.87
CA SER A 132 -9.41 -5.33 2.23
C SER A 132 -8.91 -3.97 2.76
N THR A 133 -7.59 -3.84 2.95
CA THR A 133 -6.93 -2.57 3.30
C THR A 133 -5.75 -2.28 2.38
N VAL A 134 -5.61 -1.03 1.96
CA VAL A 134 -4.43 -0.51 1.26
C VAL A 134 -3.65 0.38 2.20
N VAL A 135 -2.36 0.13 2.36
CA VAL A 135 -1.45 1.06 3.06
C VAL A 135 -0.53 1.68 2.03
N LEU A 136 -0.65 2.99 1.85
CA LEU A 136 0.24 3.79 1.00
C LEU A 136 1.26 4.47 1.90
N VAL A 137 2.54 4.33 1.59
CA VAL A 137 3.67 4.99 2.27
C VAL A 137 4.51 5.70 1.23
N PHE A 138 4.88 6.96 1.43
CA PHE A 138 5.64 7.71 0.44
C PHE A 138 6.44 8.84 1.06
N GLN A 139 7.55 9.18 0.41
CA GLN A 139 8.31 10.38 0.71
C GLN A 139 7.76 11.58 -0.04
N ALA A 140 7.64 12.73 0.62
CA ALA A 140 7.31 13.99 -0.03
C ALA A 140 8.09 15.16 0.59
N PRO A 141 8.23 16.31 -0.11
CA PRO A 141 8.93 17.47 0.42
C PRO A 141 8.33 18.00 1.74
N THR A 142 9.19 18.52 2.61
CA THR A 142 8.83 19.24 3.85
C THR A 142 9.46 20.62 3.78
N SER A 143 8.70 21.69 4.07
CA SER A 143 9.28 23.02 4.10
C SER A 143 10.24 23.14 5.29
N LYS A 144 11.31 23.89 5.10
CA LYS A 144 12.14 24.43 6.18
C LYS A 144 11.82 25.91 6.30
N SER A 145 10.65 26.29 6.78
CA SER A 145 10.47 27.69 7.19
C SER A 145 11.10 27.86 8.57
N PRO A 146 12.17 28.68 8.72
CA PRO A 146 12.78 28.96 10.02
C PRO A 146 11.86 29.74 10.98
N LYS A 147 10.65 30.12 10.52
CA LYS A 147 9.65 30.85 11.33
C LYS A 147 8.44 30.00 11.72
N ASN A 148 8.24 28.82 11.13
CA ASN A 148 7.14 27.90 11.43
C ASN A 148 7.62 26.45 11.29
N ASN A 149 7.78 25.75 12.42
CA ASN A 149 8.30 24.38 12.47
C ASN A 149 7.36 23.30 11.86
N ASP A 150 6.14 23.66 11.42
CA ASP A 150 5.08 22.70 11.04
C ASP A 150 4.59 22.78 9.59
N ALA A 151 5.20 23.59 8.71
CA ALA A 151 4.76 23.65 7.32
C ALA A 151 5.39 22.53 6.48
N SER A 152 4.71 21.41 6.26
CA SER A 152 5.03 20.49 5.17
C SER A 152 4.62 21.11 3.83
N GLU A 153 5.42 20.92 2.77
CA GLU A 153 5.00 21.33 1.41
C GLU A 153 3.95 20.38 0.83
N PHE A 154 3.84 19.18 1.40
CA PHE A 154 2.74 18.25 1.17
C PHE A 154 1.67 18.40 2.25
N GLU A 155 0.40 18.49 1.84
CA GLU A 155 -0.76 18.49 2.73
C GLU A 155 -1.76 17.45 2.26
N PHE A 156 -2.29 16.66 3.19
CA PHE A 156 -3.42 15.77 2.90
C PHE A 156 -4.69 16.61 2.67
N SER A 157 -5.36 16.38 1.54
CA SER A 157 -6.67 16.97 1.23
C SER A 157 -7.81 16.21 1.91
N ILE A 158 -7.50 15.08 2.55
CA ILE A 158 -8.43 14.18 3.22
C ILE A 158 -8.16 14.10 4.71
N ARG A 159 -9.18 13.74 5.48
CA ARG A 159 -9.10 13.50 6.92
C ARG A 159 -9.43 12.05 7.24
N ARG A 160 -9.02 11.61 8.43
CA ARG A 160 -9.36 10.28 8.93
C ARG A 160 -10.88 10.14 9.01
N GLY A 161 -11.41 9.10 8.35
CA GLY A 161 -12.84 8.79 8.33
C GLY A 161 -13.57 9.26 7.07
N ASP A 162 -12.91 10.08 6.24
CA ASP A 162 -13.48 10.51 4.97
C ASP A 162 -13.65 9.32 4.02
N LYS A 163 -14.71 9.37 3.22
CA LYS A 163 -14.84 8.49 2.06
C LYS A 163 -14.09 9.12 0.90
N ILE A 164 -13.29 8.31 0.21
CA ILE A 164 -12.53 8.74 -0.97
C ILE A 164 -13.05 8.04 -2.23
N ARG A 165 -12.77 8.61 -3.40
CA ARG A 165 -13.07 8.04 -4.71
C ARG A 165 -11.80 7.82 -5.53
N VAL A 166 -11.83 6.87 -6.45
CA VAL A 166 -10.76 6.72 -7.44
C VAL A 166 -10.67 7.98 -8.28
N GLY A 167 -9.45 8.51 -8.45
CA GLY A 167 -9.19 9.77 -9.14
C GLY A 167 -9.27 11.03 -8.26
N GLU A 168 -9.80 10.91 -7.04
CA GLU A 168 -9.76 12.00 -6.06
C GLU A 168 -8.34 12.17 -5.50
N ALA A 169 -7.92 13.42 -5.31
CA ALA A 169 -6.61 13.71 -4.74
C ALA A 169 -6.58 13.37 -3.25
N LEU A 170 -5.64 12.52 -2.83
CA LEU A 170 -5.38 12.25 -1.41
C LEU A 170 -4.68 13.43 -0.72
N GLY A 171 -3.92 14.20 -1.49
CA GLY A 171 -3.17 15.36 -1.03
C GLY A 171 -2.58 16.12 -2.18
N VAL A 172 -2.12 17.32 -1.85
CA VAL A 172 -1.45 18.22 -2.77
C VAL A 172 -0.07 18.50 -2.23
N TRP A 173 0.89 18.69 -3.12
CA TRP A 173 2.14 19.34 -2.77
C TRP A 173 2.32 20.55 -3.64
N HIS A 174 2.80 21.64 -3.04
CA HIS A 174 3.11 22.86 -3.74
C HIS A 174 4.59 22.80 -4.14
N ALA A 175 4.84 22.62 -5.43
CA ALA A 175 6.18 22.68 -6.03
C ALA A 175 6.57 24.13 -6.33
#